data_AF-A0A961PKD2-F1
#
_entry.id   AF-A0A961PKD2-F1
#
_cell.length_a   1.000
_cell.length_b   1.000
_cell.length_c   1.000
_cell.angle_alpha   90.00
_cell.angle_beta   90.00
_cell.angle_gamma   90.00
#
_symmetry.space_group_name_H-M   'P 1'
#
loop_
_entity.id
_entity.type
_entity.pdbx_description
1 polymer ?
#
loop_
_entity_poly.entity_id
_entity_poly.type
_entity_poly.pdbx_seq_one_letter_code
_entity_poly.pdbx_strand_id
1 'polypeptide(L)'
;MPDAPTYTELGYDVDTDWQQIRGLVAPAGVPDEIKQKLAAGLSEAVSSPDFKAYEAMSGVMPRFLGPDEYEAFARKLDTLAVTGLKAAGIK
;
A
#
# COMPACT_ATOMS: atom_id res chain seq x y z
N MET A 1 1.57 -17.81 8.37
CA MET A 1 1.66 -19.26 8.12
C MET A 1 2.94 -19.49 7.34
N PRO A 2 4.01 -19.96 7.98
CA PRO A 2 5.34 -20.05 7.35
C PRO A 2 5.49 -21.23 6.36
N ASP A 3 4.56 -22.20 6.38
CA ASP A 3 4.70 -23.44 5.60
C ASP A 3 4.03 -23.41 4.22
N ALA A 4 3.36 -22.31 3.86
CA ALA A 4 2.71 -22.18 2.56
C ALA A 4 3.75 -21.79 1.50
N PRO A 5 3.86 -22.53 0.37
CA PRO A 5 4.76 -22.16 -0.71
C PRO A 5 4.28 -20.87 -1.39
N THR A 6 5.24 -20.06 -1.81
CA THR A 6 5.05 -18.87 -2.64
C THR A 6 4.67 -19.26 -4.08
N TYR A 7 4.15 -18.30 -4.85
CA TYR A 7 3.88 -18.49 -6.27
C TYR A 7 5.14 -18.90 -7.06
N THR A 8 6.28 -18.26 -6.75
CA THR A 8 7.57 -18.55 -7.39
C THR A 8 8.04 -19.97 -7.08
N GLU A 9 7.89 -20.45 -5.84
CA GLU A 9 8.24 -21.84 -5.46
C GLU A 9 7.39 -22.89 -6.18
N LEU A 10 6.17 -22.52 -6.59
CA LEU A 10 5.28 -23.36 -7.39
C LEU A 10 5.50 -23.22 -8.91
N GLY A 11 6.45 -22.38 -9.34
CA GLY A 11 6.78 -22.17 -10.75
C GLY A 11 5.85 -21.21 -11.50
N TYR A 12 5.04 -20.41 -10.79
CA TYR A 12 4.23 -19.36 -11.41
C TYR A 12 5.04 -18.05 -11.54
N ASP A 13 5.13 -17.54 -12.77
CA ASP A 13 5.67 -16.22 -13.06
C ASP A 13 4.53 -15.19 -13.02
N VAL A 14 4.26 -14.68 -11.82
CA VAL A 14 3.20 -13.69 -11.56
C VAL A 14 3.79 -12.49 -10.81
N ASP A 15 3.33 -11.30 -11.18
CA ASP A 15 3.68 -10.09 -10.44
C ASP A 15 2.94 -10.06 -9.09
N THR A 16 3.69 -10.26 -8.00
CA THR A 16 3.16 -10.24 -6.63
C THR A 16 3.18 -8.87 -5.98
N ASP A 17 3.55 -7.81 -6.71
CA ASP A 17 3.61 -6.45 -6.16
C ASP A 17 2.23 -5.82 -5.98
N TRP A 18 1.15 -6.44 -6.48
CA TRP A 18 -0.20 -5.95 -6.22
C TRP A 18 -0.57 -6.18 -4.76
N GLN A 19 -0.90 -5.09 -4.06
CA GLN A 19 -1.18 -5.10 -2.63
C GLN A 19 -2.49 -4.36 -2.33
N GLN A 20 -3.22 -4.84 -1.33
CA GLN A 20 -4.28 -4.06 -0.72
C GLN A 20 -3.65 -2.96 0.15
N ILE A 21 -3.86 -1.70 -0.23
CA ILE A 21 -3.28 -0.55 0.48
C ILE A 21 -4.33 0.20 1.30
N ARG A 22 -3.86 0.87 2.35
CA ARG A 22 -4.60 1.90 3.07
C ARG A 22 -3.75 3.15 3.16
N GLY A 23 -4.38 4.31 3.01
CA GLY A 23 -3.72 5.61 3.10
C GLY A 23 -4.70 6.76 2.98
N LEU A 24 -4.17 7.98 2.89
CA LEU A 24 -4.95 9.20 2.79
C LEU A 24 -4.75 9.83 1.42
N VAL A 25 -5.86 10.24 0.80
CA VAL A 25 -5.87 10.99 -0.45
C VAL A 25 -6.63 12.29 -0.24
N ALA A 26 -6.18 13.35 -0.92
CA ALA A 26 -6.78 14.67 -0.83
C ALA A 26 -7.13 15.19 -2.24
N PRO A 27 -8.07 16.15 -2.37
CA PRO A 27 -8.38 16.77 -3.65
C PRO A 27 -7.15 17.39 -4.31
N ALA A 28 -7.21 17.53 -5.64
CA ALA A 28 -6.18 18.26 -6.38
C ALA A 28 -6.09 19.72 -5.91
N GLY A 29 -4.87 20.26 -5.89
CA GLY A 29 -4.61 21.66 -5.51
C GLY A 29 -4.43 21.91 -4.01
N VAL A 30 -4.46 20.88 -3.16
CA VAL A 30 -4.09 21.03 -1.75
C VAL A 30 -2.63 21.49 -1.62
N PRO A 31 -2.33 22.55 -0.85
CA PRO A 31 -0.97 23.04 -0.65
C PRO A 31 -0.05 21.98 -0.04
N ASP A 32 1.23 21.98 -0.43
CA ASP A 32 2.19 20.98 0.02
C ASP A 32 2.41 21.03 1.54
N GLU A 33 2.36 22.21 2.16
CA GLU A 33 2.43 22.35 3.62
C GLU A 33 1.33 21.56 4.34
N ILE A 34 0.13 21.49 3.77
CA ILE A 34 -1.00 20.74 4.34
C ILE A 34 -0.76 19.25 4.16
N LYS A 35 -0.27 18.81 2.99
CA LYS A 35 0.10 17.41 2.75
C LYS A 35 1.14 16.95 3.76
N GLN A 36 2.19 17.75 3.97
CA GLN A 36 3.27 17.42 4.90
C GLN A 36 2.78 17.38 6.36
N LYS A 37 1.91 18.32 6.75
CA LYS A 37 1.31 18.31 8.10
C LYS A 37 0.47 17.05 8.35
N LEU A 38 -0.33 16.62 7.36
CA LEU A 38 -1.11 15.39 7.44
C LEU A 38 -0.21 14.15 7.47
N ALA A 39 0.82 14.10 6.64
CA ALA A 39 1.78 12.99 6.61
C ALA A 39 2.53 12.84 7.93
N ALA A 40 2.96 13.95 8.55
CA ALA A 40 3.59 13.94 9.86
C ALA A 40 2.65 13.37 10.94
N GLY A 41 1.39 13.83 10.97
CA GLY A 41 0.39 13.32 11.92
C GLY A 41 0.08 11.83 11.71
N LEU A 42 0.00 11.37 10.46
CA LEU A 42 -0.17 9.94 10.15
C LEU A 42 1.05 9.14 10.60
N SER A 43 2.27 9.60 10.34
CA SER A 43 3.50 8.95 10.77
C SER A 43 3.54 8.77 12.29
N GLU A 44 3.12 9.79 13.04
CA GLU A 44 3.02 9.72 14.50
C GLU A 44 1.96 8.70 14.94
N ALA A 45 0.76 8.76 14.36
CA ALA A 45 -0.34 7.86 14.69
C ALA A 45 0.01 6.38 14.45
N VAL A 46 0.59 6.06 13.29
CA VAL A 46 0.97 4.67 12.96
C VAL A 46 2.18 4.19 13.76
N SER A 47 2.98 5.12 14.30
CA SER A 47 4.10 4.78 15.18
C SER A 47 3.68 4.54 16.63
N SER A 48 2.42 4.86 16.98
CA SER A 48 1.90 4.75 18.35
C SER A 48 1.87 3.30 18.84
N PRO A 49 2.04 3.06 20.16
CA PRO A 49 1.97 1.72 20.73
C PRO A 49 0.65 0.99 20.42
N ASP A 50 -0.47 1.70 20.50
CA ASP A 50 -1.81 1.14 20.27
C ASP A 50 -1.98 0.70 18.82
N PHE A 51 -1.46 1.49 17.86
CA PHE A 51 -1.51 1.11 16.46
C PHE A 51 -0.62 -0.09 16.17
N LYS A 52 0.60 -0.14 16.72
CA LYS A 52 1.50 -1.29 16.59
C LYS A 52 0.91 -2.56 17.22
N ALA A 53 0.18 -2.44 18.33
CA ALA A 53 -0.55 -3.56 18.92
C ALA A 53 -1.66 -4.07 17.99
N TYR A 54 -2.42 -3.15 17.37
CA TYR A 54 -3.41 -3.50 16.36
C TYR A 54 -2.78 -4.19 15.13
N GLU A 55 -1.64 -3.72 14.63
CA GLU A 55 -0.93 -4.32 13.50
C GLU A 55 -0.53 -5.77 13.79
N ALA A 56 0.07 -6.01 14.97
CA ALA A 56 0.50 -7.34 15.39
C ALA A 56 -0.66 -8.36 15.46
N MET A 57 -1.88 -7.89 15.73
CA MET A 57 -3.07 -8.74 15.81
C MET A 57 -3.81 -8.89 14.47
N SER A 58 -3.70 -7.92 13.57
CA SER A 58 -4.52 -7.83 12.35
C SER A 58 -3.87 -8.45 11.11
N GLY A 59 -2.60 -8.86 11.21
CA GLY A 59 -1.85 -9.38 10.06
C GLY A 59 -1.54 -8.31 9.01
N VAL A 60 -1.71 -7.03 9.36
CA VAL A 60 -1.33 -5.89 8.53
C VAL A 60 0.18 -5.66 8.67
N MET A 61 0.87 -5.60 7.54
CA MET A 61 2.30 -5.28 7.53
C MET A 61 2.49 -3.75 7.54
N PRO A 62 3.15 -3.18 8.57
CA PRO A 62 3.40 -1.75 8.64
C PRO A 62 4.25 -1.29 7.47
N ARG A 63 3.76 -0.32 6.72
CA ARG A 63 4.55 0.46 5.77
C ARG A 63 4.01 1.88 5.66
N PHE A 64 4.58 2.79 6.44
CA PHE A 64 4.37 4.22 6.20
C PHE A 64 5.13 4.63 4.94
N LEU A 65 4.48 5.42 4.10
CA LEU A 65 5.07 6.09 2.94
C LEU A 65 4.75 7.57 3.04
N GLY A 66 5.75 8.42 2.77
CA GLY A 66 5.53 9.85 2.64
C GLY A 66 4.65 10.19 1.43
N PRO A 67 4.19 11.45 1.28
CA PRO A 67 3.27 11.84 0.20
C PRO A 67 3.73 11.40 -1.20
N ASP A 68 4.97 11.72 -1.57
CA ASP A 68 5.50 11.44 -2.92
C ASP A 68 5.69 9.93 -3.16
N GLU A 69 6.18 9.21 -2.14
CA GLU A 69 6.36 7.77 -2.20
C GLU A 69 5.02 7.04 -2.30
N TYR A 70 4.02 7.51 -1.55
CA TYR A 70 2.66 6.96 -1.59
C TYR A 70 2.00 7.24 -2.94
N GLU A 71 2.16 8.43 -3.52
CA GLU A 71 1.68 8.73 -4.87
C GLU A 71 2.31 7.80 -5.91
N ALA A 72 3.64 7.66 -5.90
CA ALA A 72 4.34 6.78 -6.82
C ALA A 72 3.87 5.32 -6.68
N PHE A 73 3.68 4.86 -5.44
CA PHE A 73 3.21 3.51 -5.17
C PHE A 73 1.77 3.28 -5.61
N ALA A 74 0.86 4.23 -5.35
CA ALA A 74 -0.52 4.15 -5.80
C ALA A 74 -0.63 4.09 -7.33
N ARG A 75 0.18 4.89 -8.06
CA ARG A 75 0.25 4.85 -9.53
C ARG A 75 0.78 3.52 -10.07
N LYS A 76 1.78 2.93 -9.39
CA LYS A 76 2.27 1.59 -9.73
C LYS A 76 1.15 0.55 -9.59
N LEU A 77 0.44 0.57 -8.46
CA LEU A 77 -0.65 -0.38 -8.21
C LEU A 77 -1.81 -0.22 -9.19
N ASP A 78 -2.16 1.01 -9.56
CA ASP A 78 -3.14 1.29 -10.62
C ASP A 78 -2.72 0.66 -11.95
N THR A 79 -1.45 0.84 -12.35
CA THR A 79 -0.91 0.25 -13.58
C THR A 79 -0.95 -1.28 -13.56
N LEU A 80 -0.55 -1.89 -12.44
CA LEU A 80 -0.64 -3.33 -12.25
C LEU A 80 -2.08 -3.82 -12.33
N ALA A 81 -3.00 -3.14 -11.64
CA ALA A 81 -4.41 -3.52 -11.61
C ALA A 81 -5.02 -3.49 -13.01
N VAL A 82 -4.81 -2.41 -13.76
CA VAL A 82 -5.30 -2.29 -15.16
C VAL A 82 -4.70 -3.37 -16.05
N THR A 83 -3.41 -3.67 -15.89
CA THR A 83 -2.73 -4.73 -16.67
C THR A 83 -3.32 -6.11 -16.37
N GLY A 84 -3.48 -6.43 -15.08
CA GLY A 84 -4.07 -7.70 -14.64
C GLY A 84 -5.52 -7.88 -15.08
N LEU A 85 -6.35 -6.83 -14.96
CA LEU A 85 -7.75 -6.85 -15.40
C LEU A 85 -7.86 -7.11 -16.91
N LYS A 86 -7.03 -6.44 -17.73
CA LYS A 86 -6.97 -6.68 -19.18
C LYS A 86 -6.55 -8.11 -19.53
N ALA A 87 -5.53 -8.63 -18.86
CA ALA A 87 -5.07 -10.01 -19.06
C ALA A 87 -6.16 -11.04 -18.69
N ALA A 88 -6.99 -10.73 -17.69
CA ALA A 88 -8.14 -11.53 -17.28
C ALA A 88 -9.38 -11.36 -18.19
N GLY A 89 -9.33 -10.51 -19.23
CA GLY A 89 -10.44 -10.25 -20.13
C GLY A 89 -11.54 -9.37 -19.54
N ILE A 90 -11.28 -8.69 -18.43
CA ILE A 90 -12.21 -7.78 -17.76
C ILE A 90 -12.02 -6.37 -18.35
N LYS A 91 -13.14 -5.76 -18.76
CA LYS A 91 -13.18 -4.39 -19.33
C LYS A 91 -13.38 -3.34 -18.26
#